data_AF-A0A7X0JQ45-F1
#
_entry.id   AF-A0A7X0JQ45-F1
#
_cell.length_a   1.000
_cell.length_b   1.000
_cell.length_c   1.000
_cell.angle_alpha   90.00
_cell.angle_beta   90.00
_cell.angle_gamma   90.00
#
_symmetry.space_group_name_H-M   'P 1'
#
loop_
_entity.id
_entity.type
_entity.pdbx_description
1 polymer ?
#
loop_
_entity_poly.entity_id
_entity_poly.type
_entity_poly.pdbx_seq_one_letter_code
_entity_poly.pdbx_strand_id
1 'polypeptide(L)'
;MKTIPEIIELLTDATGPNRHLDFQIAHCTGWRQHSERDKSNDQKVVWLHPESEEPAKVPAYTKSVQEAWRLVKQLSSDRPGAAAWEEHYAKVRLDGEEVVFAPTLALALCLAAVKLLERNPEN
;
A
#
# COMPACT_ATOMS: atom_id res chain seq x y z
N MET A 1 -11.34 10.42 2.71
CA MET A 1 -10.11 9.69 2.35
C MET A 1 -8.98 10.24 3.18
N LYS A 2 -8.04 9.39 3.59
CA LYS A 2 -6.89 9.82 4.40
C LYS A 2 -5.80 10.42 3.52
N THR A 3 -5.11 11.42 4.06
CA THR A 3 -3.88 11.99 3.49
C THR A 3 -2.70 11.03 3.67
N ILE A 4 -1.61 11.23 2.92
CA ILE A 4 -0.40 10.41 3.04
C ILE A 4 0.16 10.39 4.47
N PRO A 5 0.31 11.54 5.18
CA PRO A 5 0.76 11.55 6.58
C PRO A 5 -0.14 10.73 7.52
N GLU A 6 -1.47 10.85 7.38
CA GLU A 6 -2.41 10.05 8.18
C GLU A 6 -2.28 8.55 7.89
N ILE A 7 -1.98 8.14 6.66
CA ILE A 7 -1.75 6.73 6.32
C ILE A 7 -0.44 6.23 6.92
N ILE A 8 0.61 7.06 6.95
CA ILE A 8 1.90 6.75 7.59
C ILE A 8 1.71 6.52 9.09
N GLU A 9 0.96 7.40 9.77
CA GLU A 9 0.62 7.23 11.19
C GLU A 9 -0.12 5.91 11.42
N LEU A 10 -1.17 5.63 10.64
CA LEU A 10 -1.94 4.40 10.78
C LEU A 10 -1.13 3.12 10.49
N LEU A 11 -0.19 3.16 9.54
CA LEU A 11 0.71 2.05 9.26
C LEU A 11 1.75 1.85 10.38
N THR A 12 2.18 2.93 11.02
CA THR A 12 3.11 2.87 12.15
C THR A 12 2.46 2.22 13.37
N ASP A 13 1.18 2.51 13.62
CA ASP A 13 0.41 1.96 14.74
C ASP A 13 -0.19 0.57 14.46
N ALA A 14 -0.13 0.09 13.21
CA ALA A 14 -0.75 -1.17 12.82
C ALA A 14 -0.03 -2.38 13.45
N THR A 15 -0.77 -3.20 14.18
CA THR A 15 -0.26 -4.46 14.77
C THR A 15 -0.40 -5.68 13.87
N GLY A 16 -1.05 -5.53 12.70
CA GLY A 16 -1.30 -6.63 11.78
C GLY A 16 -2.00 -6.20 10.49
N PRO A 17 -2.41 -7.17 9.65
CA PRO A 17 -3.08 -6.90 8.38
C PRO A 17 -4.37 -6.11 8.56
N ASN A 18 -4.57 -5.07 7.75
CA ASN A 18 -5.72 -4.19 7.84
C ASN A 18 -6.27 -3.87 6.44
N ARG A 19 -7.46 -4.42 6.15
CA ARG A 19 -8.09 -4.27 4.84
C ARG A 19 -8.50 -2.82 4.52
N HIS A 20 -8.83 -2.03 5.54
CA HIS A 20 -9.14 -0.62 5.33
C HIS A 20 -7.88 0.15 4.93
N LEU A 21 -6.71 -0.16 5.52
CA LEU A 21 -5.44 0.42 5.09
C LEU A 21 -5.06 0.02 3.67
N ASP A 22 -5.33 -1.22 3.26
CA ASP A 22 -5.11 -1.62 1.86
C ASP A 22 -5.87 -0.71 0.88
N PHE A 23 -7.12 -0.33 1.22
CA PHE A 23 -7.93 0.56 0.38
C PHE A 23 -7.42 2.01 0.39
N GLN A 24 -6.94 2.51 1.52
CA GLN A 24 -6.33 3.84 1.57
C GLN A 24 -5.04 3.89 0.73
N ILE A 25 -4.19 2.87 0.85
CA ILE A 25 -2.96 2.72 0.04
C ILE A 25 -3.32 2.66 -1.45
N ALA A 26 -4.30 1.83 -1.83
CA ALA A 26 -4.74 1.71 -3.21
C ALA A 26 -5.17 3.06 -3.80
N HIS A 27 -5.93 3.85 -3.04
CA HIS A 27 -6.35 5.16 -3.52
C HIS A 27 -5.15 6.09 -3.73
N CYS A 28 -4.16 6.08 -2.83
CA CYS A 28 -2.94 6.87 -2.99
C CYS A 28 -2.04 6.42 -4.14
N THR A 29 -2.24 5.21 -4.67
CA THR A 29 -1.50 4.68 -5.82
C THR A 29 -2.31 4.65 -7.11
N GLY A 30 -3.36 5.47 -7.19
CA GLY A 30 -4.12 5.72 -8.42
C GLY A 30 -5.31 4.78 -8.65
N TRP A 31 -5.61 3.86 -7.73
CA TRP A 31 -6.84 3.07 -7.82
C TRP A 31 -8.06 3.96 -7.64
N ARG A 32 -9.10 3.71 -8.44
CA ARG A 32 -10.36 4.46 -8.37
C ARG A 32 -11.50 3.57 -7.90
N GLN A 33 -12.36 4.10 -7.03
CA GLN A 33 -13.62 3.46 -6.70
C GLN A 33 -14.68 3.86 -7.73
N HIS A 34 -15.41 2.89 -8.24
CA HIS A 34 -16.57 3.11 -9.10
C HIS A 34 -17.78 2.41 -8.50
N SER A 35 -18.93 3.06 -8.53
CA SER A 35 -20.19 2.46 -8.10
C SER A 35 -20.95 1.97 -9.33
N GLU A 36 -21.10 0.67 -9.46
CA GLU A 36 -21.94 0.06 -10.48
C GLU A 36 -23.27 -0.36 -9.85
N ARG A 37 -24.36 -0.29 -10.63
CA ARG A 37 -25.62 -0.94 -10.24
C ARG A 37 -25.62 -2.35 -10.80
N ASP A 38 -25.88 -3.33 -9.95
CA ASP A 38 -26.01 -4.70 -10.40
C ASP A 38 -27.37 -4.94 -11.08
N LYS A 39 -27.61 -6.19 -11.51
CA LYS A 39 -28.88 -6.61 -12.14
C LYS A 39 -30.09 -6.50 -11.21
N SER A 40 -29.86 -6.43 -9.90
CA SER A 40 -30.85 -6.27 -8.84
C SER A 40 -31.12 -4.80 -8.50
N ASN A 41 -30.45 -3.86 -9.20
CA ASN A 41 -30.45 -2.42 -8.94
C ASN A 41 -29.79 -2.03 -7.61
N ASP A 42 -29.00 -2.93 -7.01
CA ASP A 42 -28.19 -2.66 -5.83
C ASP A 42 -26.86 -2.01 -6.23
N GLN A 43 -26.41 -1.03 -5.43
CA GLN A 43 -25.11 -0.40 -5.64
C GLN A 43 -23.99 -1.32 -5.13
N LYS A 44 -23.10 -1.70 -6.04
CA LYS A 44 -21.86 -2.41 -5.74
C LYS A 44 -20.66 -1.50 -5.99
N VAL A 45 -19.79 -1.41 -4.99
CA VAL A 45 -18.50 -0.73 -5.15
C VAL A 45 -17.53 -1.69 -5.85
N VAL A 46 -17.03 -1.27 -7.00
CA VAL A 46 -15.92 -1.91 -7.72
C VAL A 46 -14.69 -1.00 -7.67
N TRP A 47 -13.51 -1.59 -7.79
CA TRP A 47 -12.26 -0.87 -7.84
C TRP A 47 -11.67 -1.03 -9.24
N LEU A 48 -11.22 0.07 -9.84
CA LEU A 48 -10.58 0.08 -11.15
C LEU A 48 -9.07 0.11 -10.97
N HIS A 49 -8.37 -0.78 -11.67
CA HIS A 49 -6.90 -0.83 -11.67
C HIS A 49 -6.34 0.46 -12.30
N PRO A 50 -5.27 1.07 -11.73
CA PRO A 50 -4.74 2.35 -12.22
C PRO A 50 -4.27 2.30 -13.68
N GLU A 51 -3.69 1.18 -14.14
CA GLU A 51 -3.13 1.08 -15.49
C GLU A 51 -4.13 0.62 -16.56
N SER A 52 -4.99 -0.34 -16.23
CA SER A 52 -5.89 -0.95 -17.22
C SER A 52 -7.28 -0.32 -17.21
N GLU A 53 -7.61 0.48 -16.19
CA GLU A 53 -8.95 1.01 -15.91
C GLU A 53 -10.07 -0.03 -15.75
N GLU A 54 -9.73 -1.32 -15.85
CA GLU A 54 -10.65 -2.45 -15.68
C GLU A 54 -10.96 -2.75 -14.20
N PRO A 55 -12.17 -3.28 -13.90
CA PRO A 55 -12.51 -3.76 -12.56
C PRO A 55 -11.54 -4.84 -12.07
N ALA A 56 -10.91 -4.59 -10.93
CA ALA A 56 -9.95 -5.50 -10.31
C ALA A 56 -10.09 -5.51 -8.78
N LYS A 57 -9.53 -6.53 -8.14
CA LYS A 57 -9.49 -6.61 -6.68
C LYS A 57 -8.27 -5.85 -6.17
N VAL A 58 -8.47 -4.88 -5.28
CA VAL A 58 -7.39 -4.22 -4.55
C VAL A 58 -6.50 -5.28 -3.86
N PRO A 59 -5.18 -5.28 -4.07
CA PRO A 59 -4.28 -6.23 -3.44
C PRO A 59 -4.34 -6.17 -1.91
N ALA A 60 -3.98 -7.28 -1.24
CA ALA A 60 -3.94 -7.33 0.21
C ALA A 60 -2.56 -6.85 0.72
N TYR A 61 -2.25 -5.57 0.49
CA TYR A 61 -0.92 -4.99 0.72
C TYR A 61 -0.40 -5.26 2.14
N THR A 62 -1.18 -4.95 3.17
CA THR A 62 -0.78 -5.10 4.58
C THR A 62 -0.72 -6.56 5.05
N LYS A 63 -1.18 -7.52 4.23
CA LYS A 63 -1.17 -8.96 4.52
C LYS A 63 -0.10 -9.72 3.75
N SER A 64 0.08 -9.40 2.48
CA SER A 64 0.89 -10.18 1.53
C SER A 64 2.23 -9.48 1.27
N VAL A 65 3.32 -10.14 1.65
CA VAL A 65 4.69 -9.66 1.38
C VAL A 65 4.89 -9.45 -0.12
N GLN A 66 4.36 -10.34 -0.95
CA GLN A 66 4.49 -10.25 -2.40
C GLN A 66 3.78 -9.02 -2.97
N GLU A 67 2.56 -8.72 -2.50
CA GLU A 67 1.82 -7.54 -2.98
C GLU A 67 2.43 -6.24 -2.42
N ALA A 68 2.89 -6.23 -1.17
CA ALA A 68 3.61 -5.09 -0.60
C ALA A 68 4.93 -4.82 -1.33
N TRP A 69 5.65 -5.86 -1.74
CA TRP A 69 6.86 -5.72 -2.53
C TRP A 69 6.59 -5.19 -3.94
N ARG A 70 5.52 -5.68 -4.60
CA ARG A 70 5.08 -5.13 -5.89
C ARG A 70 4.76 -3.64 -5.80
N LEU A 71 4.10 -3.23 -4.71
CA LEU A 71 3.83 -1.82 -4.44
C LEU A 71 5.12 -0.99 -4.35
N VAL A 72 6.12 -1.45 -3.60
CA VAL A 72 7.44 -0.78 -3.56
C VAL A 72 8.04 -0.68 -4.97
N LYS A 73 8.04 -1.78 -5.72
CA LYS A 73 8.59 -1.81 -7.09
C LYS A 73 7.88 -0.89 -8.06
N GLN A 74 6.57 -0.69 -7.90
CA GLN A 74 5.78 0.25 -8.68
C GLN A 74 6.20 1.70 -8.42
N LEU A 75 6.54 2.05 -7.18
CA LEU A 75 6.83 3.43 -6.76
C LEU A 75 8.30 3.82 -6.81
N SER A 76 9.20 2.84 -6.78
CA SER A 76 10.64 3.06 -6.59
C SER A 76 11.49 2.57 -7.74
N SER A 77 10.98 2.54 -8.99
CA SER A 77 11.65 1.92 -10.13
C SER A 77 13.17 2.17 -10.10
N ASP A 78 13.93 1.09 -9.92
CA ASP A 78 15.40 1.02 -9.83
C ASP A 78 16.12 1.40 -8.53
N ARG A 79 15.42 1.64 -7.40
CA ARG A 79 16.10 1.76 -6.10
C ARG A 79 16.41 0.40 -5.47
N PRO A 80 17.68 0.07 -5.17
CA PRO A 80 18.01 -1.10 -4.39
C PRO A 80 17.45 -0.96 -2.96
N GLY A 81 17.26 -2.09 -2.29
CA GLY A 81 16.76 -2.10 -0.92
C GLY A 81 16.95 -3.45 -0.27
N ALA A 82 16.84 -3.47 1.05
CA ALA A 82 16.94 -4.67 1.86
C ALA A 82 15.75 -4.75 2.82
N ALA A 83 15.30 -5.97 3.05
CA ALA A 83 14.28 -6.26 4.04
C ALA A 83 14.74 -7.45 4.89
N ALA A 84 14.50 -7.37 6.20
CA ALA A 84 14.82 -8.44 7.13
C ALA A 84 13.66 -8.64 8.10
N TRP A 85 13.38 -9.91 8.39
CA TRP A 85 12.50 -10.33 9.47
C TRP A 85 13.38 -10.66 10.69
N GLU A 86 13.10 -9.98 11.80
CA GLU A 86 13.70 -10.22 13.11
C GLU A 86 12.67 -10.93 14.00
N GLU A 87 13.05 -11.32 15.22
CA GLU A 87 12.24 -12.17 16.11
C GLU A 87 10.79 -11.67 16.30
N HIS A 88 10.60 -10.34 16.37
CA HIS A 88 9.29 -9.75 16.66
C HIS A 88 8.90 -8.58 15.74
N TYR A 89 9.72 -8.27 14.74
CA TYR A 89 9.46 -7.14 13.84
C TYR A 89 10.19 -7.32 12.51
N ALA A 90 9.77 -6.57 11.50
CA ALA A 90 10.49 -6.41 10.26
C ALA A 90 11.18 -5.06 10.20
N LYS A 91 12.32 -5.01 9.52
CA LYS A 91 12.95 -3.76 9.10
C LYS A 91 13.12 -3.74 7.58
N VAL A 92 12.85 -2.60 6.97
CA VAL A 92 13.03 -2.36 5.53
C VAL A 92 13.85 -1.09 5.36
N ARG A 93 14.82 -1.12 4.46
CA ARG A 93 15.58 0.06 4.02
C ARG A 93 15.60 0.08 2.51
N LEU A 94 15.09 1.15 1.93
CA LEU A 94 15.25 1.45 0.52
C LEU A 94 16.43 2.43 0.35
N ASP A 95 17.09 2.39 -0.80
CA ASP A 95 18.21 3.29 -1.07
C ASP A 95 17.79 4.76 -1.01
N GLY A 96 18.62 5.58 -0.36
CA GLY A 96 18.32 6.98 -0.06
C GLY A 96 17.25 7.22 1.02
N GLU A 97 16.66 6.18 1.60
CA GLU A 97 15.58 6.31 2.60
C GLU A 97 16.00 5.86 4.01
N GLU A 98 15.29 6.35 5.01
CA GLU A 98 15.43 5.90 6.39
C GLU A 98 14.95 4.46 6.58
N VAL A 99 15.49 3.79 7.60
CA VAL A 99 15.02 2.45 7.96
C VAL A 99 13.62 2.56 8.56
N VAL A 100 12.69 1.76 8.04
CA VAL A 100 11.35 1.61 8.61
C VAL A 100 11.24 0.31 9.38
N PHE A 101 10.42 0.32 10.43
CA PHE A 101 10.16 -0.83 11.29
C PHE A 101 8.65 -1.07 11.36
N ALA A 102 8.23 -2.33 11.38
CA ALA A 102 6.82 -2.68 11.62
C ALA A 102 6.68 -4.10 12.20
N PRO A 103 5.55 -4.44 12.83
CA PRO A 103 5.31 -5.78 13.37
C PRO A 103 5.22 -6.90 12.33
N THR A 104 5.08 -6.59 11.04
CA THR A 104 5.12 -7.58 9.95
C THR A 104 5.95 -7.06 8.77
N LEU A 105 6.53 -7.96 7.98
CA LEU A 105 7.28 -7.57 6.78
C LEU A 105 6.40 -6.86 5.74
N ALA A 106 5.15 -7.31 5.57
CA ALA A 106 4.19 -6.66 4.68
C ALA A 106 3.90 -5.21 5.12
N LEU A 107 3.70 -4.97 6.42
CA LEU A 107 3.51 -3.61 6.96
C LEU A 107 4.74 -2.74 6.77
N ALA A 108 5.95 -3.25 7.03
CA ALA A 108 7.19 -2.49 6.85
C ALA A 108 7.40 -2.09 5.39
N LEU A 109 7.09 -2.98 4.45
CA LEU A 109 7.12 -2.69 3.01
C LEU A 109 6.07 -1.65 2.61
N CYS A 110 4.84 -1.74 3.13
CA CYS A 110 3.81 -0.73 2.90
C CYS A 110 4.22 0.64 3.44
N LEU A 111 4.80 0.68 4.65
CA LEU A 111 5.27 1.92 5.27
C LEU A 111 6.42 2.56 4.45
N ALA A 112 7.38 1.76 3.98
CA ALA A 112 8.41 2.24 3.07
C ALA A 112 7.83 2.79 1.78
N ALA A 113 6.87 2.08 1.17
CA ALA A 113 6.21 2.48 -0.06
C ALA A 113 5.44 3.81 0.09
N VAL A 114 4.68 3.99 1.16
CA VAL A 114 3.90 5.22 1.38
C VAL A 114 4.81 6.42 1.70
N LYS A 115 5.92 6.20 2.42
CA LYS A 115 6.94 7.26 2.62
C LYS A 115 7.59 7.72 1.31
N LEU A 116 7.72 6.85 0.31
CA LEU A 116 8.17 7.28 -1.02
C LEU A 116 7.17 8.23 -1.70
N LEU A 117 5.87 7.97 -1.54
CA LEU A 117 4.82 8.86 -2.09
C LEU A 117 4.87 10.24 -1.44
N GLU A 118 5.11 10.31 -0.12
CA GLU A 118 5.22 11.58 0.60
C GLU A 118 6.32 12.49 0.04
N ARG A 119 7.43 11.89 -0.40
CA ARG A 119 8.61 12.62 -0.93
C ARG A 119 8.49 12.96 -2.42
N ASN A 120 7.64 12.26 -3.15
CA ASN A 120 7.41 12.46 -4.59
C ASN A 120 5.96 12.88 -4.85
N PRO A 121 5.58 14.15 -4.57
CA PRO A 121 4.20 14.61 -4.74
C PRO A 121 3.74 14.73 -6.21
N GLU A 122 4.60 14.44 -7.19
CA GLU A 122 4.32 14.63 -8.63
C GLU A 122 3.96 13.33 -9.40
N ASN A 123 3.71 12.22 -8.72
CA ASN A 123 3.16 11.00 -9.34
C ASN A 123 1.63 10.92 -9.23
#